data_AF-E3LKC2-F1
#
_entry.id   AF-E3LKC2-F1
#
_cell.length_a   1.000
_cell.length_b   1.000
_cell.length_c   1.000
_cell.angle_alpha   90.00
_cell.angle_beta   90.00
_cell.angle_gamma   90.00
#
_symmetry.space_group_name_H-M   'P 1'
#
loop_
_entity.id
_entity.type
_entity.pdbx_description
1 polymer ?
#
loop_
_entity_poly.entity_id
_entity_poly.type
_entity_poly.pdbx_seq_one_letter_code
_entity_poly.pdbx_strand_id
1 'polypeptide(L)'
;MIVTWGKPLREPGLTMFNITWKECIQECWMDSNCVVSLMLRAESCKCCFQLVYDTSPTCQKYSIEIINTVEKLPPNSGNRVAFRVLRREKTCFGPVNEPLLKQGTVHAMATGNCINRTQADASCVSMYNRSVAGVSNKEEYEFLKNAAMNHLTNPSDYTVPPGYTRLGFWIDGIRKTECKYPSTIGVSCNGTNEFYYNDSFAQTPALDWNTGQPDGLSKRTNDDCVALLVQTGKSGIEDIGCEVKEITESKLCMVGYFCGKSIGQDTWELN
;
A
#
# COMPACT_ATOMS: atom_id res chain seq x y z
N MET A 1 -6.89 -3.77 -12.76
CA MET A 1 -7.86 -2.74 -12.32
C MET A 1 -7.86 -2.78 -10.80
N ILE A 2 -7.93 -1.63 -10.13
CA ILE A 2 -7.96 -1.56 -8.65
C ILE A 2 -9.38 -1.25 -8.20
N VAL A 3 -9.81 -1.83 -7.08
CA VAL A 3 -11.10 -1.56 -6.41
C VAL A 3 -10.81 -1.10 -4.99
N THR A 4 -11.54 -0.12 -4.48
CA THR A 4 -11.47 0.30 -3.07
C THR A 4 -12.81 0.92 -2.62
N TRP A 5 -12.93 1.23 -1.34
CA TRP A 5 -14.12 1.83 -0.74
C TRP A 5 -14.07 3.35 -0.87
N GLY A 6 -15.11 3.94 -1.45
CA GLY A 6 -15.14 5.35 -1.80
C GLY A 6 -16.30 5.75 -2.71
N LYS A 7 -16.41 7.05 -2.98
CA LYS A 7 -17.40 7.66 -3.88
C LYS A 7 -16.78 8.85 -4.63
N PRO A 8 -17.29 9.28 -5.79
CA PRO A 8 -16.83 10.53 -6.42
C PRO A 8 -17.19 11.76 -5.58
N LEU A 9 -16.40 12.84 -5.70
CA LEU A 9 -16.67 14.12 -5.02
C LEU A 9 -17.34 15.19 -5.89
N ARG A 10 -17.55 14.89 -7.18
CA ARG A 10 -18.30 15.72 -8.14
C ARG A 10 -19.09 14.80 -9.05
N GLU A 11 -20.31 15.20 -9.44
CA GLU A 11 -21.20 14.42 -10.31
C GLU A 11 -21.53 15.06 -11.69
N PRO A 12 -20.57 15.54 -12.51
CA PRO A 12 -20.90 16.01 -13.86
C PRO A 12 -20.95 14.84 -14.86
N GLY A 13 -21.76 14.97 -15.92
CA GLY A 13 -21.68 14.11 -17.11
C GLY A 13 -22.00 12.62 -16.89
N LEU A 14 -23.00 12.31 -16.07
CA LEU A 14 -23.41 10.93 -15.74
C LEU A 14 -23.74 10.08 -16.99
N THR A 15 -23.06 8.94 -17.14
CA THR A 15 -23.60 7.80 -17.89
C THR A 15 -23.89 6.66 -16.91
N MET A 16 -25.18 6.47 -16.60
CA MET A 16 -25.63 5.37 -15.74
C MET A 16 -25.86 4.11 -16.59
N PHE A 17 -25.44 2.96 -16.07
CA PHE A 17 -25.66 1.67 -16.72
C PHE A 17 -26.51 0.79 -15.80
N ASN A 18 -27.63 0.28 -16.33
CA ASN A 18 -28.53 -0.62 -15.61
C ASN A 18 -28.03 -2.07 -15.68
N ILE A 19 -26.80 -2.28 -15.21
CA ILE A 19 -26.07 -3.55 -15.16
C ILE A 19 -25.44 -3.70 -13.77
N THR A 20 -25.14 -4.93 -13.35
CA THR A 20 -24.52 -5.16 -12.05
C THR A 20 -23.10 -4.59 -12.00
N TRP A 21 -22.61 -4.30 -10.79
CA TRP A 21 -21.21 -3.93 -10.54
C TRP A 21 -20.21 -4.83 -11.28
N LYS A 22 -20.41 -6.16 -11.25
CA LYS A 22 -19.52 -7.14 -11.89
C LYS A 22 -19.47 -6.97 -13.41
N GLU A 23 -20.63 -6.85 -14.05
CA GLU A 23 -20.72 -6.62 -15.50
C GLU A 23 -20.13 -5.25 -15.87
N CYS A 24 -20.35 -4.23 -15.05
CA CYS A 24 -19.79 -2.89 -15.24
C CYS A 24 -18.25 -2.85 -15.17
N ILE A 25 -17.66 -3.64 -14.26
CA ILE A 25 -16.22 -3.88 -14.22
C ILE A 25 -15.73 -4.56 -15.52
N GLN A 26 -16.50 -5.52 -16.06
CA GLN A 26 -16.14 -6.21 -17.30
C GLN A 26 -16.28 -5.29 -18.52
N GLU A 27 -17.32 -4.47 -18.62
CA GLU A 27 -17.47 -3.44 -19.66
C GLU A 27 -16.34 -2.39 -19.60
N CYS A 28 -15.98 -1.92 -18.41
CA CYS A 28 -14.82 -1.05 -18.19
C CYS A 28 -13.48 -1.73 -18.59
N TRP A 29 -13.41 -3.07 -18.52
CA TRP A 29 -12.26 -3.85 -18.96
C TRP A 29 -12.25 -4.17 -20.47
N MET A 30 -13.42 -4.20 -21.12
CA MET A 30 -13.54 -4.47 -22.56
C MET A 30 -13.53 -3.19 -23.42
N ASP A 31 -13.82 -2.03 -22.83
CA ASP A 31 -13.73 -0.73 -23.50
C ASP A 31 -12.34 -0.50 -24.10
N SER A 32 -12.33 -0.11 -25.37
CA SER A 32 -11.16 0.07 -26.23
C SER A 32 -10.77 1.54 -26.45
N ASN A 33 -11.58 2.49 -25.96
CA ASN A 33 -11.37 3.93 -26.12
C ASN A 33 -10.28 4.46 -25.17
N CYS A 34 -9.02 4.11 -25.44
CA CYS A 34 -7.85 4.55 -24.69
C CYS A 34 -6.72 4.94 -25.65
N VAL A 35 -6.36 6.23 -25.64
CA VAL A 35 -5.32 6.81 -26.52
C VAL A 35 -4.30 7.57 -25.67
N VAL A 36 -3.01 7.42 -25.99
CA VAL A 36 -1.88 8.09 -25.36
C VAL A 36 -1.39 9.22 -26.27
N SER A 37 -1.10 10.41 -25.73
CA SER A 37 -0.43 11.49 -26.45
C SER A 37 0.22 12.54 -25.52
N LEU A 38 1.27 13.20 -26.03
CA LEU A 38 2.07 14.25 -25.39
C LEU A 38 2.87 14.94 -26.53
N MET A 39 3.07 16.25 -26.66
CA MET A 39 2.76 17.46 -25.87
C MET A 39 2.26 18.56 -26.88
N LEU A 40 2.12 19.88 -26.66
CA LEU A 40 2.64 20.84 -25.67
C LEU A 40 1.65 22.04 -25.49
N ARG A 41 2.15 23.27 -25.28
CA ARG A 41 1.38 24.52 -25.06
C ARG A 41 0.59 25.01 -26.29
N ALA A 42 -0.72 24.77 -26.31
CA ALA A 42 -1.74 25.84 -26.32
C ALA A 42 -3.13 25.20 -26.16
N GLU A 43 -3.71 25.33 -24.96
CA GLU A 43 -5.10 24.98 -24.57
C GLU A 43 -5.64 23.58 -24.94
N SER A 44 -5.95 22.80 -23.90
CA SER A 44 -6.56 21.46 -23.90
C SER A 44 -5.70 20.29 -24.42
N CYS A 45 -5.37 19.39 -23.49
CA CYS A 45 -5.00 18.00 -23.76
C CYS A 45 -5.77 17.15 -22.73
N LYS A 46 -6.32 16.00 -23.13
CA LYS A 46 -7.34 15.27 -22.36
C LYS A 46 -6.89 13.85 -22.02
N CYS A 47 -6.91 13.50 -20.73
CA CYS A 47 -6.53 12.19 -20.22
C CYS A 47 -7.77 11.35 -19.88
N CYS A 48 -8.07 10.37 -20.73
CA CYS A 48 -9.21 9.46 -20.52
C CYS A 48 -8.84 8.25 -19.66
N PHE A 49 -8.93 8.41 -18.33
CA PHE A 49 -9.11 7.27 -17.42
C PHE A 49 -10.61 7.00 -17.23
N GLN A 50 -10.97 5.80 -16.80
CA GLN A 50 -12.34 5.46 -16.41
C GLN A 50 -12.43 5.11 -14.92
N LEU A 51 -13.35 5.78 -14.25
CA LEU A 51 -13.82 5.51 -12.90
C LEU A 51 -15.15 4.75 -13.00
N VAL A 52 -15.30 3.66 -12.25
CA VAL A 52 -16.59 3.00 -12.02
C VAL A 52 -16.99 3.19 -10.57
N TYR A 53 -18.25 3.54 -10.32
CA TYR A 53 -18.85 3.70 -8.99
C TYR A 53 -20.04 2.74 -8.83
N ASP A 54 -20.13 2.13 -7.64
CA ASP A 54 -21.14 1.15 -7.30
C ASP A 54 -22.39 1.82 -6.75
N THR A 55 -23.49 1.74 -7.52
CA THR A 55 -24.81 2.28 -7.17
C THR A 55 -25.83 1.14 -7.15
N SER A 56 -25.44 0.01 -6.54
CA SER A 56 -26.20 -1.25 -6.43
C SER A 56 -27.71 -1.05 -6.32
N PRO A 57 -28.53 -1.62 -7.24
CA PRO A 57 -28.19 -2.69 -8.19
C PRO A 57 -27.47 -2.24 -9.47
N THR A 58 -27.24 -0.93 -9.65
CA THR A 58 -26.70 -0.32 -10.88
C THR A 58 -25.21 0.05 -10.74
N CYS A 59 -24.62 0.60 -11.80
CA CYS A 59 -23.33 1.31 -11.70
C CYS A 59 -23.36 2.65 -12.44
N GLN A 60 -22.39 3.50 -12.09
CA GLN A 60 -22.09 4.74 -12.82
C GLN A 60 -20.65 4.69 -13.33
N LYS A 61 -20.43 5.14 -14.56
CA LYS A 61 -19.12 5.11 -15.24
C LYS A 61 -18.79 6.52 -15.72
N TYR A 62 -17.59 7.01 -15.39
CA TYR A 62 -17.16 8.38 -15.67
C TYR A 62 -15.81 8.41 -16.37
N SER A 63 -15.64 9.38 -17.28
CA SER A 63 -14.35 9.74 -17.87
C SER A 63 -13.65 10.80 -17.01
N ILE A 64 -12.37 10.61 -16.69
CA ILE A 64 -11.59 11.50 -15.80
C ILE A 64 -11.25 12.88 -16.42
N GLU A 65 -11.67 13.16 -17.65
CA GLU A 65 -11.88 14.55 -18.13
C GLU A 65 -12.80 15.37 -17.22
N ILE A 66 -13.61 14.71 -16.38
CA ILE A 66 -14.72 15.28 -15.60
C ILE A 66 -14.54 15.10 -14.08
N ILE A 67 -13.93 13.99 -13.64
CA ILE A 67 -13.74 13.66 -12.22
C ILE A 67 -12.26 13.46 -11.91
N ASN A 68 -11.65 14.48 -11.30
CA ASN A 68 -10.29 14.44 -10.78
C ASN A 68 -10.19 14.06 -9.29
N THR A 69 -11.32 13.97 -8.58
CA THR A 69 -11.34 13.66 -7.14
C THR A 69 -12.41 12.67 -6.69
N VAL A 70 -12.04 11.87 -5.69
CA VAL A 70 -12.81 10.81 -5.02
C VAL A 70 -12.68 11.02 -3.50
N GLU A 71 -13.65 10.55 -2.73
CA GLU A 71 -13.61 10.46 -1.26
C GLU A 71 -13.28 9.02 -0.85
N LYS A 72 -12.29 8.80 0.03
CA LYS A 72 -12.07 7.46 0.63
C LYS A 72 -13.17 7.19 1.66
N LEU A 73 -13.75 5.99 1.66
CA LEU A 73 -14.80 5.61 2.62
C LEU A 73 -14.42 4.34 3.40
N PRO A 74 -14.98 4.13 4.60
CA PRO A 74 -14.78 2.89 5.36
C PRO A 74 -15.51 1.69 4.71
N PRO A 75 -15.08 0.44 4.95
CA PRO A 75 -15.66 -0.76 4.31
C PRO A 75 -17.15 -1.00 4.59
N ASN A 76 -17.67 -0.50 5.71
CA ASN A 76 -19.09 -0.60 6.07
C ASN A 76 -19.98 0.42 5.32
N SER A 77 -19.42 1.31 4.50
CA SER A 77 -20.18 2.29 3.72
C SER A 77 -20.96 1.70 2.53
N GLY A 78 -20.64 0.48 2.10
CA GLY A 78 -21.21 -0.16 0.90
C GLY A 78 -20.73 0.42 -0.44
N ASN A 79 -20.23 1.65 -0.45
CA ASN A 79 -19.84 2.41 -1.64
C ASN A 79 -18.45 2.01 -2.14
N ARG A 80 -18.37 1.55 -3.40
CA ARG A 80 -17.13 1.07 -4.02
C ARG A 80 -16.79 1.86 -5.28
N VAL A 81 -15.49 2.09 -5.47
CA VAL A 81 -14.92 2.71 -6.68
C VAL A 81 -13.88 1.79 -7.31
N ALA A 82 -13.80 1.81 -8.64
CA ALA A 82 -12.84 1.03 -9.41
C ALA A 82 -12.14 1.85 -10.49
N PHE A 83 -10.84 1.61 -10.65
CA PHE A 83 -9.92 2.39 -11.50
C PHE A 83 -9.17 1.48 -12.47
N ARG A 84 -9.23 1.81 -13.77
CA ARG A 84 -8.44 1.15 -14.82
C ARG A 84 -7.39 2.12 -15.38
N VAL A 85 -6.12 1.75 -15.23
CA VAL A 85 -4.98 2.39 -15.91
C VAL A 85 -4.44 1.40 -16.93
N LEU A 86 -4.24 1.85 -18.18
CA LEU A 86 -3.62 1.06 -19.23
C LEU A 86 -2.23 1.61 -19.55
N ARG A 87 -1.23 0.73 -19.52
CA ARG A 87 0.14 1.00 -19.98
C ARG A 87 0.35 0.29 -21.31
N ARG A 88 0.93 0.97 -22.29
CA ARG A 88 1.49 0.37 -23.52
C ARG A 88 2.94 0.83 -23.67
N GLU A 89 3.80 -0.04 -24.18
CA GLU A 89 5.24 0.15 -24.14
C GLU A 89 5.80 0.80 -25.42
N LYS A 90 6.33 2.01 -25.28
CA LYS A 90 7.78 2.28 -25.50
C LYS A 90 8.12 3.74 -25.17
N THR A 91 9.18 3.92 -24.38
CA THR A 91 9.87 5.21 -24.14
C THR A 91 8.96 6.42 -23.91
N CYS A 92 8.11 6.33 -22.89
CA CYS A 92 7.76 7.52 -22.14
C CYS A 92 8.90 7.77 -21.13
N PHE A 93 9.54 8.93 -21.25
CA PHE A 93 10.42 9.52 -20.24
C PHE A 93 9.98 10.98 -20.11
N GLY A 94 8.80 11.19 -19.53
CA GLY A 94 8.35 12.52 -19.15
C GLY A 94 9.22 13.11 -18.04
N PRO A 95 9.21 14.45 -17.85
CA PRO A 95 9.67 15.03 -16.59
C PRO A 95 8.85 14.43 -15.43
N VAL A 96 9.47 14.33 -14.24
CA VAL A 96 8.92 13.65 -13.06
C VAL A 96 7.41 13.90 -12.89
N ASN A 97 6.64 12.80 -12.78
CA ASN A 97 5.17 12.66 -12.89
C ASN A 97 4.65 12.30 -14.30
N GLU A 98 4.80 11.04 -14.70
CA GLU A 98 3.79 10.37 -15.55
C GLU A 98 2.67 9.82 -14.65
N PRO A 99 1.40 9.74 -15.13
CA PRO A 99 0.28 9.24 -14.34
C PRO A 99 0.26 7.70 -14.28
N LEU A 100 1.28 7.16 -13.63
CA LEU A 100 1.17 5.89 -12.92
C LEU A 100 0.04 5.98 -11.87
N LEU A 101 -0.40 4.83 -11.37
CA LEU A 101 -1.25 4.77 -10.17
C LEU A 101 -0.55 5.48 -9.00
N LYS A 102 -1.00 6.71 -8.70
CA LYS A 102 -0.66 7.39 -7.44
C LYS A 102 -1.30 6.61 -6.31
N GLN A 103 -0.49 5.74 -5.70
CA GLN A 103 -0.53 5.45 -4.28
C GLN A 103 -0.94 6.74 -3.53
N GLY A 104 -2.15 6.75 -2.97
CA GLY A 104 -2.78 7.94 -2.38
C GLY A 104 -3.33 7.71 -0.98
N THR A 105 -2.92 6.61 -0.33
CA THR A 105 -2.98 6.53 1.14
C THR A 105 -1.78 5.80 1.72
N VAL A 106 -1.14 4.87 1.00
CA VAL A 106 0.02 4.10 1.50
C VAL A 106 1.11 3.92 0.43
N HIS A 107 2.38 3.97 0.86
CA HIS A 107 3.59 3.91 0.02
C HIS A 107 4.59 2.90 0.56
N ALA A 108 5.08 1.99 -0.27
CA ALA A 108 6.23 1.12 0.05
C ALA A 108 7.52 1.76 -0.51
N MET A 109 8.47 2.07 0.36
CA MET A 109 9.68 2.85 0.04
C MET A 109 10.94 2.06 0.44
N ALA A 110 12.00 2.14 -0.37
CA ALA A 110 13.32 1.58 -0.07
C ALA A 110 14.39 2.69 -0.07
N THR A 111 15.40 2.58 0.79
CA THR A 111 16.33 3.69 1.10
C THR A 111 17.77 3.52 0.57
N GLY A 112 18.05 2.43 -0.13
CA GLY A 112 19.43 2.10 -0.56
C GLY A 112 20.37 1.73 0.58
N ASN A 113 19.88 1.69 1.83
CA ASN A 113 20.64 1.43 3.04
C ASN A 113 19.81 0.57 4.01
N CYS A 114 20.46 -0.03 5.00
CA CYS A 114 19.78 -0.78 6.05
C CYS A 114 19.45 0.13 7.24
N ILE A 115 18.19 0.14 7.71
CA ILE A 115 17.63 1.12 8.64
C ILE A 115 16.82 0.46 9.76
N ASN A 116 16.81 1.07 10.95
CA ASN A 116 15.96 0.61 12.06
C ASN A 116 14.53 1.19 11.98
N ARG A 117 13.63 0.68 12.83
CA ARG A 117 12.22 1.08 12.89
C ARG A 117 12.04 2.57 13.22
N THR A 118 13.00 3.17 13.93
CA THR A 118 13.04 4.61 14.28
C THR A 118 13.42 5.49 13.08
N GLN A 119 14.37 5.06 12.23
CA GLN A 119 14.73 5.73 10.99
C GLN A 119 13.61 5.64 9.94
N ALA A 120 12.89 4.51 9.90
CA ALA A 120 11.68 4.37 9.10
C ALA A 120 10.61 5.40 9.49
N ASP A 121 10.31 5.54 10.79
CA ASP A 121 9.37 6.54 11.29
C ASP A 121 9.80 7.97 10.95
N ALA A 122 11.06 8.33 11.20
CA ALA A 122 11.58 9.65 10.88
C ALA A 122 11.44 9.98 9.38
N SER A 123 11.56 8.96 8.51
CA SER A 123 11.36 9.11 7.07
C SER A 123 9.90 9.35 6.70
N CYS A 124 8.96 8.58 7.27
CA CYS A 124 7.52 8.80 7.04
C CYS A 124 7.04 10.14 7.62
N VAL A 125 7.55 10.55 8.79
CA VAL A 125 7.21 11.83 9.42
C VAL A 125 7.71 12.99 8.56
N SER A 126 8.93 12.91 8.04
CA SER A 126 9.51 13.92 7.14
C SER A 126 8.73 14.10 5.85
N MET A 127 8.22 13.01 5.25
CA MET A 127 7.52 13.05 3.96
C MET A 127 6.00 13.25 4.04
N TYR A 128 5.36 12.78 5.11
CA TYR A 128 3.89 12.66 5.20
C TYR A 128 3.30 13.14 6.54
N ASN A 129 4.14 13.63 7.46
CA ASN A 129 3.76 13.99 8.84
C ASN A 129 3.04 12.86 9.60
N ARG A 130 3.45 11.61 9.37
CA ARG A 130 2.90 10.39 9.99
C ARG A 130 3.99 9.37 10.28
N SER A 131 3.75 8.50 11.26
CA SER A 131 4.48 7.26 11.47
C SER A 131 4.37 6.34 10.24
N VAL A 132 5.11 5.22 10.22
CA VAL A 132 4.83 4.10 9.31
C VAL A 132 3.34 3.68 9.39
N ALA A 133 2.80 3.21 8.28
CA ALA A 133 1.41 2.76 8.19
C ALA A 133 1.26 1.29 8.61
N GLY A 134 0.07 0.95 9.08
CA GLY A 134 -0.37 -0.44 9.16
C GLY A 134 -0.89 -0.93 7.81
N VAL A 135 -1.18 -2.23 7.73
CA VAL A 135 -1.68 -2.86 6.52
C VAL A 135 -3.17 -3.18 6.72
N SER A 136 -4.07 -2.31 6.24
CA SER A 136 -5.49 -2.35 6.64
C SER A 136 -6.30 -3.48 5.99
N ASN A 137 -5.83 -4.02 4.87
CA ASN A 137 -6.54 -5.01 4.07
C ASN A 137 -5.57 -5.89 3.26
N LYS A 138 -6.07 -6.98 2.66
CA LYS A 138 -5.23 -7.93 1.92
C LYS A 138 -4.63 -7.30 0.66
N GLU A 139 -5.32 -6.36 0.03
CA GLU A 139 -4.87 -5.70 -1.18
C GLU A 139 -3.66 -4.78 -0.88
N GLU A 140 -3.63 -4.13 0.28
CA GLU A 140 -2.46 -3.39 0.80
C GLU A 140 -1.31 -4.33 1.18
N TYR A 141 -1.60 -5.51 1.76
CA TYR A 141 -0.59 -6.53 2.04
C TYR A 141 0.08 -7.04 0.76
N GLU A 142 -0.71 -7.47 -0.22
CA GLU A 142 -0.19 -7.94 -1.51
C GLU A 142 0.52 -6.81 -2.28
N PHE A 143 0.05 -5.56 -2.18
CA PHE A 143 0.77 -4.41 -2.75
C PHE A 143 2.18 -4.25 -2.13
N LEU A 144 2.27 -4.19 -0.79
CA LEU A 144 3.55 -4.08 -0.08
C LEU A 144 4.46 -5.29 -0.38
N LYS A 145 3.89 -6.50 -0.38
CA LYS A 145 4.60 -7.76 -0.69
C LYS A 145 5.19 -7.77 -2.08
N ASN A 146 4.42 -7.35 -3.10
CA ASN A 146 4.91 -7.28 -4.48
C ASN A 146 5.92 -6.15 -4.69
N ALA A 147 5.76 -5.00 -4.04
CA ALA A 147 6.75 -3.92 -4.08
C ALA A 147 8.10 -4.35 -3.45
N ALA A 148 8.05 -4.93 -2.25
CA ALA A 148 9.23 -5.44 -1.54
C ALA A 148 9.93 -6.58 -2.32
N MET A 149 9.16 -7.53 -2.86
CA MET A 149 9.69 -8.59 -3.73
C MET A 149 10.36 -8.02 -4.99
N ASN A 150 9.79 -6.99 -5.61
CA ASN A 150 10.38 -6.37 -6.80
C ASN A 150 11.72 -5.69 -6.50
N HIS A 151 11.91 -5.10 -5.31
CA HIS A 151 13.23 -4.59 -4.91
C HIS A 151 14.27 -5.71 -4.75
N LEU A 152 13.87 -6.93 -4.38
CA LEU A 152 14.76 -8.08 -4.29
C LEU A 152 15.08 -8.71 -5.67
N THR A 153 14.09 -8.84 -6.55
CA THR A 153 14.26 -9.52 -7.84
C THR A 153 14.77 -8.61 -8.97
N ASN A 154 14.45 -7.32 -8.90
CA ASN A 154 14.91 -6.28 -9.81
C ASN A 154 15.62 -5.15 -9.02
N PRO A 155 16.71 -5.45 -8.28
CA PRO A 155 17.41 -4.46 -7.49
C PRO A 155 18.01 -3.37 -8.39
N SER A 156 18.01 -2.13 -7.90
CA SER A 156 18.82 -1.05 -8.45
C SER A 156 19.82 -0.58 -7.41
N ASP A 157 21.00 -0.13 -7.87
CA ASP A 157 22.15 0.26 -7.03
C ASP A 157 21.82 1.33 -5.96
N TYR A 158 20.71 2.06 -6.14
CA TYR A 158 20.22 3.11 -5.25
C TYR A 158 19.11 2.67 -4.29
N THR A 159 18.59 1.44 -4.41
CA THR A 159 17.44 0.96 -3.60
C THR A 159 17.78 -0.19 -2.67
N VAL A 160 18.76 -1.04 -3.01
CA VAL A 160 19.13 -2.21 -2.20
C VAL A 160 20.65 -2.39 -2.18
N PRO A 161 21.31 -2.44 -1.00
CA PRO A 161 22.73 -2.77 -0.91
C PRO A 161 23.06 -4.15 -1.49
N PRO A 162 24.24 -4.35 -2.11
CA PRO A 162 24.64 -5.65 -2.65
C PRO A 162 24.90 -6.69 -1.54
N GLY A 163 24.67 -7.96 -1.87
CA GLY A 163 25.03 -9.12 -1.02
C GLY A 163 23.90 -9.71 -0.16
N TYR A 164 22.81 -8.98 0.02
CA TYR A 164 21.63 -9.43 0.78
C TYR A 164 20.71 -10.34 -0.04
N THR A 165 20.07 -11.31 0.61
CA THR A 165 19.11 -12.24 -0.02
C THR A 165 17.74 -12.28 0.67
N ARG A 166 17.60 -11.60 1.83
CA ARG A 166 16.33 -11.24 2.46
C ARG A 166 16.26 -9.72 2.54
N LEU A 167 15.09 -9.13 2.27
CA LEU A 167 14.83 -7.70 2.55
C LEU A 167 13.71 -7.56 3.57
N GLY A 168 13.79 -6.53 4.40
CA GLY A 168 12.76 -6.17 5.37
C GLY A 168 12.16 -4.80 5.14
N PHE A 169 10.84 -4.70 5.30
CA PHE A 169 10.06 -3.48 5.21
C PHE A 169 9.30 -3.25 6.50
N TRP A 170 9.63 -2.17 7.21
CA TRP A 170 8.97 -1.78 8.46
C TRP A 170 7.51 -1.39 8.23
N ILE A 171 6.64 -1.90 9.09
CA ILE A 171 5.22 -1.51 9.16
C ILE A 171 4.87 -1.08 10.60
N ASP A 172 3.65 -0.58 10.77
CA ASP A 172 3.12 -0.28 12.09
C ASP A 172 2.88 -1.56 12.92
N GLY A 173 2.94 -1.43 14.24
CA GLY A 173 2.91 -2.52 15.21
C GLY A 173 4.09 -2.44 16.18
N ILE A 174 3.80 -2.04 17.43
CA ILE A 174 4.73 -2.04 18.56
C ILE A 174 4.19 -2.98 19.64
N ARG A 175 5.00 -3.95 20.11
CA ARG A 175 4.57 -4.98 21.05
C ARG A 175 4.07 -4.38 22.35
N LYS A 176 2.87 -4.79 22.76
CA LYS A 176 2.21 -4.36 24.00
C LYS A 176 3.07 -4.75 25.20
N THR A 177 3.17 -3.87 26.20
CA THR A 177 3.93 -4.11 27.45
C THR A 177 3.55 -5.41 28.16
N GLU A 178 2.26 -5.71 28.18
CA GLU A 178 1.63 -6.89 28.75
C GLU A 178 1.83 -8.17 27.92
N CYS A 179 2.32 -8.04 26.68
CA CYS A 179 2.68 -9.15 25.80
C CYS A 179 4.21 -9.30 25.63
N LYS A 180 5.00 -8.80 26.60
CA LYS A 180 6.45 -9.02 26.73
C LYS A 180 6.76 -10.00 27.86
N TYR A 181 7.90 -10.68 27.80
CA TYR A 181 8.37 -11.49 28.93
C TYR A 181 8.50 -10.60 30.19
N PRO A 182 7.99 -10.98 31.38
CA PRO A 182 7.66 -12.35 31.83
C PRO A 182 6.21 -12.82 31.62
N SER A 183 5.39 -12.15 30.81
CA SER A 183 4.03 -12.62 30.50
C SER A 183 4.00 -13.99 29.81
N THR A 184 2.84 -14.64 29.85
CA THR A 184 2.55 -15.91 29.18
C THR A 184 1.69 -15.70 27.93
N ILE A 185 1.87 -16.56 26.92
CA ILE A 185 1.03 -16.61 25.71
C ILE A 185 -0.44 -16.84 26.09
N GLY A 186 -1.36 -16.15 25.42
CA GLY A 186 -2.81 -16.22 25.68
C GLY A 186 -3.61 -15.48 24.62
N VAL A 187 -4.95 -15.47 24.69
CA VAL A 187 -5.80 -14.90 23.63
C VAL A 187 -5.52 -13.41 23.35
N SER A 188 -5.16 -12.65 24.39
CA SER A 188 -4.75 -11.23 24.29
C SER A 188 -3.32 -11.03 23.77
N CYS A 189 -2.48 -12.06 23.81
CA CYS A 189 -1.09 -12.07 23.39
C CYS A 189 -0.83 -13.30 22.51
N ASN A 190 -1.46 -13.28 21.33
CA ASN A 190 -1.30 -14.24 20.24
C ASN A 190 -1.50 -13.53 18.90
N GLY A 191 -0.50 -13.53 18.02
CA GLY A 191 -0.61 -12.96 16.67
C GLY A 191 -0.68 -11.43 16.66
N THR A 192 -1.55 -10.87 15.81
CA THR A 192 -1.78 -9.41 15.74
C THR A 192 -2.22 -8.80 17.07
N ASN A 193 -2.82 -9.59 17.98
CA ASN A 193 -3.24 -9.10 19.29
C ASN A 193 -2.06 -8.68 20.19
N GLU A 194 -0.82 -9.11 19.91
CA GLU A 194 0.38 -8.79 20.69
C GLU A 194 0.89 -7.35 20.50
N PHE A 195 0.32 -6.57 19.57
CA PHE A 195 0.85 -5.27 19.16
C PHE A 195 -0.18 -4.14 19.31
N TYR A 196 0.30 -2.95 19.68
CA TYR A 196 -0.39 -1.68 19.48
C TYR A 196 -0.12 -1.19 18.05
N TYR A 197 -1.19 -0.85 17.33
CA TYR A 197 -1.15 -0.19 16.03
C TYR A 197 -1.59 1.26 16.20
N ASN A 198 -0.72 2.19 15.81
CA ASN A 198 -0.91 3.64 15.85
C ASN A 198 -1.71 4.15 14.63
N ASP A 199 -1.71 3.40 13.53
CA ASP A 199 -2.49 3.73 12.34
C ASP A 199 -3.99 3.50 12.56
N SER A 200 -4.75 4.59 12.67
CA SER A 200 -6.21 4.60 12.83
C SER A 200 -6.97 3.87 11.73
N PHE A 201 -6.37 3.69 10.55
CA PHE A 201 -7.00 2.97 9.42
C PHE A 201 -6.68 1.47 9.42
N ALA A 202 -5.72 1.02 10.23
CA ALA A 202 -5.20 -0.35 10.24
C ALA A 202 -5.12 -0.98 11.64
N GLN A 203 -5.97 -0.56 12.58
CA GLN A 203 -6.03 -1.08 13.96
C GLN A 203 -6.32 -2.59 14.05
N THR A 204 -6.90 -3.18 13.00
CA THR A 204 -7.07 -4.63 12.82
C THR A 204 -6.40 -5.06 11.51
N PRO A 205 -5.06 -5.15 11.46
CA PRO A 205 -4.35 -5.24 10.20
C PRO A 205 -4.37 -6.64 9.59
N ALA A 206 -4.38 -6.70 8.26
CA ALA A 206 -4.40 -7.92 7.47
C ALA A 206 -2.99 -8.51 7.31
N LEU A 207 -2.45 -9.05 8.41
CA LEU A 207 -1.09 -9.60 8.47
C LEU A 207 -1.06 -11.12 8.26
N ASP A 208 -0.32 -11.55 7.24
CA ASP A 208 -0.05 -12.96 6.90
C ASP A 208 1.32 -13.33 7.47
N TRP A 209 1.30 -13.83 8.71
CA TRP A 209 2.47 -14.18 9.52
C TRP A 209 3.18 -15.43 8.99
N ASN A 210 4.52 -15.40 9.01
CA ASN A 210 5.33 -16.59 8.72
C ASN A 210 5.06 -17.71 9.75
N THR A 211 5.19 -18.97 9.33
CA THR A 211 4.88 -20.13 10.20
C THR A 211 5.65 -20.08 11.51
N GLY A 212 4.91 -20.01 12.62
CA GLY A 212 5.45 -19.96 13.97
C GLY A 212 5.63 -18.55 14.54
N GLN A 213 5.28 -17.49 13.80
CA GLN A 213 5.42 -16.08 14.21
C GLN A 213 4.06 -15.44 14.56
N PRO A 214 4.02 -14.37 15.37
CA PRO A 214 5.13 -13.78 16.13
C PRO A 214 5.65 -14.75 17.21
N ASP A 215 6.95 -14.67 17.55
CA ASP A 215 7.53 -15.58 18.54
C ASP A 215 8.41 -14.93 19.62
N GLY A 216 8.62 -13.62 19.61
CA GLY A 216 9.50 -12.92 20.55
C GLY A 216 9.11 -13.10 22.01
N LEU A 217 7.80 -13.15 22.33
CA LEU A 217 7.32 -13.50 23.68
C LEU A 217 7.71 -14.94 24.08
N SER A 218 7.63 -15.89 23.14
CA SER A 218 7.96 -17.30 23.39
C SER A 218 9.46 -17.55 23.54
N LYS A 219 10.28 -16.86 22.72
CA LYS A 219 11.75 -16.91 22.74
C LYS A 219 12.37 -16.01 23.81
N ARG A 220 11.59 -15.10 24.40
CA ARG A 220 12.00 -14.11 25.41
C ARG A 220 13.02 -13.08 24.87
N THR A 221 12.86 -12.70 23.60
CA THR A 221 13.66 -11.68 22.94
C THR A 221 13.02 -10.29 23.09
N ASN A 222 13.71 -9.26 22.58
CA ASN A 222 13.20 -7.91 22.42
C ASN A 222 12.63 -7.66 21.01
N ASP A 223 12.06 -8.69 20.37
CA ASP A 223 11.43 -8.61 19.05
C ASP A 223 10.07 -7.89 19.16
N ASP A 224 10.17 -6.58 19.38
CA ASP A 224 9.11 -5.68 19.80
C ASP A 224 8.41 -4.95 18.63
N CYS A 225 8.86 -5.12 17.39
CA CYS A 225 8.35 -4.41 16.23
C CYS A 225 7.98 -5.35 15.07
N VAL A 226 7.07 -4.91 14.20
CA VAL A 226 6.55 -5.71 13.09
C VAL A 226 7.18 -5.30 11.75
N ALA A 227 7.53 -6.28 10.92
CA ALA A 227 7.99 -6.06 9.56
C ALA A 227 7.47 -7.12 8.57
N LEU A 228 7.31 -6.74 7.30
CA LEU A 228 7.29 -7.71 6.21
C LEU A 228 8.72 -8.10 5.88
N LEU A 229 9.04 -9.41 5.91
CA LEU A 229 10.29 -9.92 5.37
C LEU A 229 10.04 -10.68 4.06
N VAL A 230 10.89 -10.40 3.06
CA VAL A 230 10.79 -10.99 1.71
C VAL A 230 12.08 -11.71 1.30
N GLN A 231 11.90 -12.88 0.67
CA GLN A 231 12.94 -13.65 0.01
C GLN A 231 12.30 -14.57 -1.05
N THR A 232 13.04 -14.93 -2.09
CA THR A 232 12.55 -15.78 -3.19
C THR A 232 11.98 -17.10 -2.66
N GLY A 233 10.65 -17.25 -2.76
CA GLY A 233 9.92 -18.45 -2.34
C GLY A 233 9.41 -18.49 -0.89
N LYS A 234 9.75 -17.53 -0.02
CA LYS A 234 9.23 -17.47 1.37
C LYS A 234 9.13 -16.03 1.89
N SER A 235 7.98 -15.39 1.72
CA SER A 235 7.75 -13.99 2.14
C SER A 235 6.48 -13.87 2.98
N GLY A 236 6.59 -13.20 4.13
CA GLY A 236 5.54 -13.09 5.16
C GLY A 236 5.92 -12.12 6.27
N ILE A 237 4.99 -11.84 7.18
CA ILE A 237 5.23 -10.96 8.33
C ILE A 237 6.05 -11.69 9.40
N GLU A 238 7.06 -11.00 9.95
CA GLU A 238 7.86 -11.45 11.08
C GLU A 238 7.90 -10.37 12.18
N ASP A 239 8.06 -10.79 13.45
CA ASP A 239 8.37 -9.92 14.57
C ASP A 239 9.90 -9.83 14.77
N ILE A 240 10.39 -8.61 14.99
CA ILE A 240 11.82 -8.33 14.96
C ILE A 240 12.19 -7.12 15.84
N GLY A 241 13.39 -7.16 16.43
CA GLY A 241 13.89 -6.11 17.31
C GLY A 241 13.92 -4.75 16.61
N CYS A 242 13.27 -3.75 17.22
CA CYS A 242 13.06 -2.42 16.62
C CYS A 242 14.35 -1.70 16.18
N GLU A 243 15.49 -2.01 16.81
CA GLU A 243 16.81 -1.45 16.53
C GLU A 243 17.62 -2.23 15.49
N VAL A 244 17.15 -3.40 15.04
CA VAL A 244 17.79 -4.18 13.98
C VAL A 244 17.84 -3.35 12.68
N LYS A 245 18.97 -3.39 11.98
CA LYS A 245 19.11 -2.84 10.63
C LYS A 245 19.42 -3.94 9.63
N GLU A 246 20.24 -4.89 10.03
CA GLU A 246 20.63 -6.06 9.27
C GLU A 246 20.76 -7.26 10.19
N ILE A 247 20.70 -8.47 9.63
CA ILE A 247 21.11 -9.72 10.30
C ILE A 247 22.01 -10.47 9.31
N THR A 248 23.32 -10.27 9.45
CA THR A 248 24.36 -10.69 8.50
C THR A 248 24.34 -12.20 8.24
N GLU A 249 24.12 -13.02 9.27
CA GLU A 249 24.05 -14.48 9.20
C GLU A 249 22.91 -14.98 8.31
N SER A 250 21.79 -14.24 8.28
CA SER A 250 20.62 -14.54 7.45
C SER A 250 20.57 -13.74 6.15
N LYS A 251 21.59 -12.89 5.90
CA LYS A 251 21.65 -11.94 4.78
C LYS A 251 20.38 -11.08 4.65
N LEU A 252 19.89 -10.57 5.79
CA LEU A 252 18.76 -9.66 5.88
C LEU A 252 19.22 -8.21 5.96
N CYS A 253 18.64 -7.34 5.12
CA CYS A 253 18.70 -5.88 5.26
C CYS A 253 17.29 -5.31 5.42
N MET A 254 17.04 -4.58 6.51
CA MET A 254 15.83 -3.80 6.73
C MET A 254 15.90 -2.54 5.88
N VAL A 255 15.61 -2.67 4.58
CA VAL A 255 15.95 -1.67 3.56
C VAL A 255 14.90 -0.56 3.41
N GLY A 256 13.68 -0.81 3.89
CA GLY A 256 12.50 -0.01 3.55
C GLY A 256 11.42 0.03 4.61
N TYR A 257 10.32 0.69 4.26
CA TYR A 257 9.18 0.94 5.14
C TYR A 257 7.88 1.19 4.35
N PHE A 258 6.76 1.07 5.05
CA PHE A 258 5.43 1.43 4.57
C PHE A 258 4.99 2.75 5.23
N CYS A 259 4.78 3.82 4.47
CA CYS A 259 4.26 5.09 5.00
C CYS A 259 2.79 5.31 4.66
N GLY A 260 2.06 5.96 5.57
CA GLY A 260 0.70 6.45 5.31
C GLY A 260 0.68 7.94 4.97
N LYS A 261 -0.06 8.33 3.92
CA LYS A 261 -0.39 9.73 3.62
C LYS A 261 -1.88 9.97 3.83
N SER A 262 -2.24 10.78 4.83
CA SER A 262 -3.57 11.40 4.86
C SER A 262 -3.59 12.64 3.97
N ILE A 263 -4.53 12.69 3.03
CA ILE A 263 -4.92 13.95 2.40
C ILE A 263 -6.06 14.54 3.25
N GLY A 264 -6.04 15.84 3.52
CA GLY A 264 -6.99 16.47 4.44
C GLY A 264 -8.44 16.31 3.96
N GLN A 265 -9.31 15.81 4.82
CA GLN A 265 -10.70 15.46 4.49
C GLN A 265 -10.81 14.54 3.25
N ASP A 266 -9.94 13.52 3.20
CA ASP A 266 -9.95 12.33 2.32
C ASP A 266 -10.21 12.59 0.82
N THR A 267 -9.69 13.70 0.32
CA THR A 267 -9.72 14.10 -1.09
C THR A 267 -8.57 13.44 -1.87
N TRP A 268 -8.88 12.52 -2.80
CA TRP A 268 -7.90 12.08 -3.78
C TRP A 268 -7.71 13.17 -4.84
N GLU A 269 -6.49 13.68 -5.08
CA GLU A 269 -6.23 14.62 -6.19
C GLU A 269 -5.46 13.97 -7.34
N LEU A 270 -6.07 13.95 -8.52
CA LEU A 270 -5.47 13.45 -9.76
C LEU A 270 -4.97 14.63 -10.63
N ASN A 271 -3.65 14.83 -10.60
CA ASN A 271 -2.87 15.58 -11.60
C ASN A 271 -2.12 14.57 -12.48
#